data_AF-A0A973CN85-F1
#
_entry.id   AF-A0A973CN85-F1
#
_cell.length_a   1.000
_cell.length_b   1.000
_cell.length_c   1.000
_cell.angle_alpha   90.00
_cell.angle_beta   90.00
_cell.angle_gamma   90.00
#
_symmetry.space_group_name_H-M   'P 1'
#
loop_
_entity.id
_entity.type
_entity.pdbx_description
1 polymer ?
#
loop_
_entity_poly.entity_id
_entity_poly.type
_entity_poly.pdbx_seq_one_letter_code
_entity_poly.pdbx_strand_id
1 'polypeptide(L)'
;MTEDLTKPGLMVLIADLMYRALKLARRRWYVLLMLGLICTSPLILRVWRVWKLKSSIAQLKKDNPQVLDWRDASLRKYNPANYTSWENANNGDKISLSDMDESIDIDSLKTMPVKGLELIIKNPLFRDLSALEGLSLKYLFIAETQVSDLSALKGMPLTKLYLGGCPVSDLSPLKDMPLEYFYIPLTNVSDISALKGARLKTLDIKQSKVIDISILKGMSIDTFNAQFTKISDISALKGMPLEYLKISDTEVSDISPLEGTLVKYLYLENTKISDLSALKGMQLNILRLPITAKKINFLRSMKSLEKINGMKPDEFWKEYDEVGEIPEGYDYF
;
A
#
# COMPACT_ATOMS: atom_id res chain seq x y z
N MET A 1 -26.09 15.60 -38.90
CA MET A 1 -25.06 14.67 -38.37
C MET A 1 -24.44 15.34 -37.15
N THR A 2 -24.93 15.00 -35.96
CA THR A 2 -24.39 15.46 -34.68
C THR A 2 -23.28 14.50 -34.27
N GLU A 3 -22.02 14.89 -34.48
CA GLU A 3 -20.88 14.14 -33.93
C GLU A 3 -20.84 14.30 -32.41
N ASP A 4 -20.70 13.17 -31.74
CA ASP A 4 -20.65 13.00 -30.30
C ASP A 4 -19.40 13.69 -29.71
N LEU A 5 -19.61 14.80 -29.00
CA LEU A 5 -18.59 15.66 -28.39
C LEU A 5 -17.89 15.04 -27.16
N THR A 6 -18.15 13.76 -26.85
CA THR A 6 -17.63 13.08 -25.64
C THR A 6 -16.36 12.27 -25.87
N LYS A 7 -15.85 12.17 -27.12
CA LYS A 7 -14.65 11.37 -27.40
C LYS A 7 -13.36 12.03 -26.85
N PRO A 8 -12.53 11.33 -26.07
CA PRO A 8 -11.28 11.86 -25.49
C PRO A 8 -10.33 12.49 -26.51
N GLY A 9 -10.30 11.97 -27.75
CA GLY A 9 -9.48 12.51 -28.84
C GLY A 9 -9.92 13.90 -29.31
N LEU A 10 -11.23 14.20 -29.28
CA LEU A 10 -11.76 15.50 -29.69
C LEU A 10 -11.39 16.59 -28.67
N MET A 11 -11.38 16.26 -27.38
CA MET A 11 -10.97 17.14 -26.29
C MET A 11 -9.49 17.49 -26.32
N VAL A 12 -8.62 16.53 -26.67
CA VAL A 12 -7.18 16.78 -26.88
C VAL A 12 -6.96 17.69 -28.09
N LEU A 13 -7.74 17.48 -29.16
CA LEU A 13 -7.72 18.33 -30.35
C LEU A 13 -8.18 19.76 -30.01
N ILE A 14 -9.23 19.91 -29.21
CA ILE A 14 -9.75 21.19 -28.72
C ILE A 14 -8.70 21.88 -27.84
N ALA A 15 -8.03 21.15 -26.94
CA ALA A 15 -6.97 21.70 -26.10
C ALA A 15 -5.75 22.18 -26.92
N ASP A 16 -5.33 21.43 -27.96
CA ASP A 16 -4.22 21.84 -28.84
C ASP A 16 -4.62 23.03 -29.75
N LEU A 17 -5.83 23.03 -30.29
CA LEU A 17 -6.39 24.16 -31.05
C LEU A 17 -6.48 25.42 -30.18
N MET A 18 -6.89 25.28 -28.92
CA MET A 18 -6.96 26.39 -27.96
C MET A 18 -5.56 26.89 -27.57
N TYR A 19 -4.59 26.00 -27.39
CA TYR A 19 -3.19 26.38 -27.14
C TYR A 19 -2.58 27.14 -28.33
N ARG A 20 -2.89 26.72 -29.56
CA ARG A 20 -2.49 27.45 -30.77
C ARG A 20 -3.21 28.79 -30.92
N ALA A 21 -4.50 28.86 -30.58
CA ALA A 21 -5.27 30.11 -30.55
C ALA A 21 -4.75 31.10 -29.49
N LEU A 22 -4.34 30.60 -28.31
CA LEU A 22 -3.65 31.35 -27.25
C LEU A 22 -2.35 32.00 -27.74
N LYS A 23 -1.62 31.33 -28.64
CA LYS A 23 -0.39 31.83 -29.26
C LYS A 23 -0.65 32.93 -30.31
N LEU A 24 -1.86 32.99 -30.87
CA LEU A 24 -2.28 33.96 -31.89
C LEU A 24 -3.06 35.17 -31.30
N ALA A 25 -3.64 35.04 -30.10
CA ALA A 25 -4.45 36.09 -29.49
C ALA A 25 -3.59 37.22 -28.90
N ARG A 26 -3.47 38.35 -29.62
CA ARG A 26 -2.76 39.57 -29.17
C ARG A 26 -3.40 40.32 -27.97
N ARG A 27 -4.57 39.91 -27.47
CA ARG A 27 -5.29 40.63 -26.40
C ARG A 27 -5.42 39.79 -25.12
N ARG A 28 -4.62 40.15 -24.11
CA ARG A 28 -4.52 39.50 -22.77
C ARG A 28 -5.86 39.29 -22.04
N TRP A 29 -6.86 40.13 -22.28
CA TRP A 29 -8.15 40.06 -21.57
C TRP A 29 -9.05 38.91 -22.04
N TYR A 30 -9.05 38.57 -23.33
CA TYR A 30 -9.79 37.40 -23.84
C TYR A 30 -9.22 36.08 -23.32
N VAL A 31 -7.89 36.02 -23.17
CA VAL A 31 -7.19 34.87 -22.60
C VAL A 31 -7.56 34.68 -21.13
N LEU A 32 -7.62 35.75 -20.33
CA LEU A 32 -8.03 35.67 -18.92
C LEU A 32 -9.52 35.34 -18.76
N LEU A 33 -10.38 35.83 -19.64
CA LEU A 33 -11.81 35.52 -19.61
C LEU A 33 -12.10 34.08 -20.03
N MET A 34 -11.43 33.58 -21.08
CA MET A 34 -11.49 32.18 -21.50
C MET A 34 -10.89 31.26 -20.44
N LEU A 35 -9.71 31.57 -19.89
CA LEU A 35 -9.13 30.84 -18.77
C LEU A 35 -10.03 30.88 -17.53
N GLY A 36 -10.72 31.99 -17.25
CA GLY A 36 -11.71 32.10 -16.19
C GLY A 36 -12.92 31.18 -16.40
N LEU A 37 -13.47 31.12 -17.62
CA LEU A 37 -14.58 30.23 -17.99
C LEU A 37 -14.16 28.74 -18.02
N ILE A 38 -12.91 28.47 -18.39
CA ILE A 38 -12.31 27.13 -18.44
C ILE A 38 -11.96 26.63 -17.03
N CYS A 39 -11.42 27.49 -16.17
CA CYS A 39 -11.07 27.18 -14.78
C CYS A 39 -12.29 27.13 -13.85
N THR A 40 -13.45 27.62 -14.28
CA THR A 40 -14.73 27.48 -13.55
C THR A 40 -15.58 26.33 -14.07
N SER A 41 -15.24 25.74 -15.22
CA SER A 41 -15.93 24.56 -15.74
C SER A 41 -15.72 23.36 -14.81
N PRO A 42 -16.78 22.81 -14.21
CA PRO A 42 -16.67 21.65 -13.33
C PRO A 42 -16.03 20.45 -14.03
N LEU A 43 -16.25 20.27 -15.33
CA LEU A 43 -15.64 19.20 -16.14
C LEU A 43 -14.14 19.37 -16.32
N ILE A 44 -13.66 20.59 -16.58
CA ILE A 44 -12.23 20.84 -16.78
C ILE A 44 -11.47 20.78 -15.46
N LEU A 45 -12.06 21.30 -14.38
CA LEU A 45 -11.55 21.10 -13.02
C LEU A 45 -11.52 19.61 -12.64
N ARG A 46 -12.49 18.81 -13.10
CA ARG A 46 -12.53 17.36 -12.88
C ARG A 46 -11.43 16.63 -13.66
N VAL A 47 -11.30 16.88 -14.96
CA VAL A 47 -10.21 16.29 -15.79
C VAL A 47 -8.84 16.70 -15.25
N TRP A 48 -8.69 17.97 -14.85
CA TRP A 48 -7.46 18.45 -14.23
C TRP A 48 -7.19 17.78 -12.88
N ARG A 49 -8.21 17.51 -12.05
CA ARG A 49 -8.06 16.75 -10.79
C ARG A 49 -7.69 15.29 -11.03
N VAL A 50 -8.34 14.60 -11.97
CA VAL A 50 -7.97 13.21 -12.36
C VAL A 50 -6.54 13.19 -12.87
N TRP A 51 -6.20 14.11 -13.77
CA TRP A 51 -4.86 14.21 -14.32
C TRP A 51 -3.83 14.55 -13.25
N LYS A 52 -4.12 15.51 -12.37
CA LYS A 52 -3.25 15.87 -11.23
C LYS A 52 -3.08 14.70 -10.27
N LEU A 53 -4.11 13.92 -10.00
CA LEU A 53 -4.01 12.77 -9.11
C LEU A 53 -3.30 11.59 -9.76
N LYS A 54 -3.60 11.26 -11.03
CA LYS A 54 -2.82 10.30 -11.81
C LYS A 54 -1.37 10.72 -11.90
N SER A 55 -1.11 12.02 -12.05
CA SER A 55 0.22 12.60 -12.03
C SER A 55 0.84 12.53 -10.65
N SER A 56 0.12 12.79 -9.56
CA SER A 56 0.61 12.63 -8.19
C SER A 56 0.88 11.17 -7.84
N ILE A 57 0.05 10.23 -8.27
CA ILE A 57 0.25 8.79 -8.10
C ILE A 57 1.42 8.34 -8.98
N ALA A 58 1.50 8.82 -10.23
CA ALA A 58 2.63 8.54 -11.12
C ALA A 58 3.92 9.15 -10.58
N GLN A 59 3.87 10.32 -9.96
CA GLN A 59 4.99 10.99 -9.33
C GLN A 59 5.37 10.26 -8.04
N LEU A 60 4.41 9.82 -7.21
CA LEU A 60 4.67 8.93 -6.08
C LEU A 60 5.29 7.59 -6.52
N LYS A 61 4.81 7.01 -7.62
CA LYS A 61 5.37 5.81 -8.28
C LYS A 61 6.76 6.06 -8.87
N LYS A 62 7.04 7.28 -9.34
CA LYS A 62 8.31 7.68 -9.93
C LYS A 62 9.35 8.04 -8.88
N ASP A 63 8.92 8.71 -7.81
CA ASP A 63 9.72 9.06 -6.63
C ASP A 63 10.00 7.83 -5.77
N ASN A 64 9.15 6.80 -5.88
CA ASN A 64 9.31 5.51 -5.22
C ASN A 64 9.18 4.41 -6.29
N PRO A 65 10.21 4.17 -7.12
CA PRO A 65 10.15 3.19 -8.22
C PRO A 65 9.85 1.76 -7.75
N GLN A 66 9.97 1.49 -6.45
CA GLN A 66 9.57 0.23 -5.78
C GLN A 66 8.09 0.20 -5.33
N VAL A 67 7.26 1.09 -5.88
CA VAL A 67 5.79 0.94 -5.87
C VAL A 67 5.45 -0.26 -6.75
N LEU A 68 5.66 -1.44 -6.17
CA LEU A 68 5.13 -2.70 -6.62
C LEU A 68 3.62 -2.52 -6.79
N ASP A 69 3.16 -2.78 -8.01
CA ASP A 69 1.75 -2.97 -8.31
C ASP A 69 1.17 -3.88 -7.24
N TRP A 70 0.04 -3.52 -6.64
CA TRP A 70 -0.67 -4.41 -5.71
C TRP A 70 -1.07 -5.73 -6.41
N ARG A 71 -0.99 -5.77 -7.75
CA ARG A 71 -1.13 -6.96 -8.60
C ARG A 71 0.15 -7.75 -8.84
N ASP A 72 1.32 -7.32 -8.36
CA ASP A 72 2.59 -7.99 -8.66
C ASP A 72 2.47 -9.50 -8.41
N ALA A 73 2.56 -10.23 -9.51
CA ALA A 73 2.37 -11.66 -9.57
C ALA A 73 3.48 -12.44 -8.86
N SER A 74 4.68 -11.83 -8.71
CA SER A 74 5.83 -12.45 -8.06
C SER A 74 5.60 -12.66 -6.55
N LEU A 75 4.83 -11.76 -5.91
CA LEU A 75 4.44 -11.83 -4.51
C LEU A 75 3.20 -12.70 -4.25
N ARG A 76 2.43 -13.08 -5.28
CA ARG A 76 1.21 -13.92 -5.13
C ARG A 76 1.49 -15.32 -4.59
N LYS A 77 2.69 -15.87 -4.85
CA LYS A 77 3.06 -17.24 -4.45
C LYS A 77 3.58 -17.33 -2.99
N TYR A 78 4.04 -16.22 -2.42
CA TYR A 78 4.75 -16.21 -1.12
C TYR A 78 4.21 -15.18 -0.11
N ASN A 79 2.99 -14.67 -0.36
CA ASN A 79 2.26 -13.82 0.57
C ASN A 79 1.31 -14.71 1.42
N PRO A 80 1.53 -14.85 2.75
CA PRO A 80 0.67 -15.66 3.61
C PRO A 80 -0.76 -15.09 3.74
N ALA A 81 -0.97 -13.82 3.37
CA ALA A 81 -2.28 -13.27 3.08
C ALA A 81 -2.52 -13.30 1.57
N ASN A 82 -3.03 -14.42 1.09
CA ASN A 82 -3.66 -14.55 -0.21
C ASN A 82 -4.60 -13.34 -0.47
N TYR A 83 -4.13 -12.31 -1.18
CA TYR A 83 -4.95 -11.26 -1.79
C TYR A 83 -6.00 -11.85 -2.74
N THR A 84 -5.83 -13.13 -3.11
CA THR A 84 -6.83 -13.95 -3.79
C THR A 84 -8.13 -14.08 -3.01
N SER A 85 -8.19 -13.83 -1.69
CA SER A 85 -9.50 -13.80 -0.98
C SER A 85 -10.40 -12.65 -1.41
N TRP A 86 -9.83 -11.56 -1.95
CA TRP A 86 -10.61 -10.47 -2.55
C TRP A 86 -10.90 -10.70 -4.03
N GLU A 87 -10.05 -11.44 -4.75
CA GLU A 87 -10.30 -11.74 -6.18
C GLU A 87 -11.18 -13.00 -6.41
N ASN A 88 -11.19 -13.98 -5.50
CA ASN A 88 -11.91 -15.26 -5.65
C ASN A 88 -13.24 -15.38 -4.87
N ALA A 89 -13.75 -14.31 -4.28
CA ALA A 89 -15.10 -14.29 -3.71
C ALA A 89 -16.16 -14.22 -4.83
N ASN A 90 -16.36 -15.34 -5.54
CA ASN A 90 -17.39 -15.51 -6.57
C ASN A 90 -18.76 -15.94 -5.98
N ASN A 91 -18.95 -15.83 -4.66
CA ASN A 91 -20.21 -16.15 -3.99
C ASN A 91 -20.97 -14.87 -3.65
N GLY A 92 -21.84 -14.39 -4.56
CA GLY A 92 -23.09 -13.64 -4.32
C GLY A 92 -23.16 -12.37 -3.42
N ASP A 93 -22.19 -12.11 -2.54
CA ASP A 93 -22.22 -11.14 -1.43
C ASP A 93 -21.17 -10.03 -1.59
N LYS A 94 -20.65 -9.85 -2.81
CA LYS A 94 -19.56 -8.92 -3.13
C LYS A 94 -20.07 -7.82 -4.04
N ILE A 95 -19.80 -6.57 -3.68
CA ILE A 95 -20.08 -5.41 -4.53
C ILE A 95 -18.74 -4.78 -4.92
N SER A 96 -18.46 -4.71 -6.22
CA SER A 96 -17.26 -4.08 -6.75
C SER A 96 -17.62 -2.85 -7.55
N LEU A 97 -17.08 -1.72 -7.11
CA LEU A 97 -17.21 -0.41 -7.72
C LEU A 97 -15.81 -0.05 -8.27
N SER A 98 -15.56 -0.40 -9.53
CA SER A 98 -14.29 -0.15 -10.23
C SER A 98 -14.47 0.81 -11.40
N ASP A 99 -13.45 1.62 -11.69
CA ASP A 99 -13.42 2.63 -12.75
C ASP A 99 -14.00 2.17 -14.10
N MET A 100 -15.11 2.83 -14.48
CA MET A 100 -15.54 3.27 -15.83
C MET A 100 -16.94 3.92 -15.74
N ASP A 101 -17.68 3.76 -14.63
CA ASP A 101 -18.93 4.49 -14.41
C ASP A 101 -18.67 5.78 -13.61
N GLU A 102 -18.79 6.91 -14.29
CA GLU A 102 -18.78 8.27 -13.71
C GLU A 102 -19.97 8.53 -12.77
N SER A 103 -20.83 7.53 -12.59
CA SER A 103 -22.12 7.55 -11.89
C SER A 103 -22.28 6.43 -10.86
N ILE A 104 -21.20 5.92 -10.25
CA ILE A 104 -21.32 5.04 -9.09
C ILE A 104 -22.05 5.81 -7.97
N ASP A 105 -23.35 5.63 -7.94
CA ASP A 105 -24.24 6.17 -6.93
C ASP A 105 -24.13 5.28 -5.70
N ILE A 106 -23.15 5.58 -4.86
CA ILE A 106 -22.94 4.84 -3.61
C ILE A 106 -24.14 4.97 -2.67
N ASP A 107 -25.00 6.00 -2.84
CA ASP A 107 -26.26 6.10 -2.09
C ASP A 107 -27.24 4.98 -2.43
N SER A 108 -27.14 4.38 -3.62
CA SER A 108 -27.89 3.17 -3.97
C SER A 108 -27.52 1.98 -3.07
N LEU A 109 -26.36 1.96 -2.41
CA LEU A 109 -26.01 0.93 -1.43
C LEU A 109 -26.92 0.94 -0.19
N LYS A 110 -27.52 2.08 0.17
CA LYS A 110 -28.43 2.19 1.32
C LYS A 110 -29.74 1.42 1.10
N THR A 111 -30.17 1.31 -0.14
CA THR A 111 -31.44 0.66 -0.53
C THR A 111 -31.24 -0.78 -0.97
N MET A 112 -30.01 -1.14 -1.34
CA MET A 112 -29.66 -2.53 -1.61
C MET A 112 -29.69 -3.33 -0.30
N PRO A 113 -30.17 -4.59 -0.33
CA PRO A 113 -30.06 -5.50 0.81
C PRO A 113 -28.60 -5.98 0.93
N VAL A 114 -27.66 -5.05 1.13
CA VAL A 114 -26.23 -5.33 1.30
C VAL A 114 -26.05 -5.96 2.69
N LYS A 115 -26.40 -7.24 2.78
CA LYS A 115 -25.87 -8.15 3.79
C LYS A 115 -24.44 -8.58 3.44
N GLY A 116 -23.92 -8.05 2.33
CA GLY A 116 -22.67 -8.40 1.68
C GLY A 116 -21.44 -8.13 2.52
N LEU A 117 -20.54 -9.11 2.47
CA LEU A 117 -19.34 -9.21 3.29
C LEU A 117 -18.25 -8.22 2.84
N GLU A 118 -18.28 -7.79 1.56
CA GLU A 118 -17.15 -7.14 0.89
C GLU A 118 -17.58 -6.03 -0.08
N LEU A 119 -17.00 -4.84 0.09
CA LEU A 119 -17.12 -3.71 -0.84
C LEU A 119 -15.75 -3.32 -1.39
N ILE A 120 -15.62 -3.20 -2.71
CA ILE A 120 -14.40 -2.72 -3.39
C ILE A 120 -14.68 -1.37 -4.03
N ILE A 121 -13.88 -0.35 -3.71
CA ILE A 121 -13.92 0.98 -4.32
C ILE A 121 -12.55 1.28 -4.92
N LYS A 122 -12.51 1.39 -6.25
CA LYS A 122 -11.31 1.73 -7.05
C LYS A 122 -11.68 2.83 -8.03
N ASN A 123 -11.89 4.04 -7.49
CA ASN A 123 -12.16 5.24 -8.26
C ASN A 123 -11.35 6.44 -7.74
N PRO A 124 -10.41 6.98 -8.53
CA PRO A 124 -9.55 8.10 -8.14
C PRO A 124 -10.27 9.40 -7.78
N LEU A 125 -11.54 9.57 -8.18
CA LEU A 125 -12.32 10.74 -7.82
C LEU A 125 -13.17 10.54 -6.56
N PHE A 126 -13.31 9.31 -6.09
CA PHE A 126 -14.18 8.97 -4.97
C PHE A 126 -13.62 9.51 -3.65
N ARG A 127 -14.49 10.11 -2.82
CA ARG A 127 -14.10 10.87 -1.61
C ARG A 127 -14.96 10.60 -0.39
N ASP A 128 -16.24 10.38 -0.62
CA ASP A 128 -17.26 10.46 0.40
C ASP A 128 -17.78 9.08 0.77
N LEU A 129 -17.56 8.68 2.02
CA LEU A 129 -18.03 7.41 2.58
C LEU A 129 -19.38 7.55 3.28
N SER A 130 -20.01 8.73 3.31
CA SER A 130 -21.27 8.98 4.03
C SER A 130 -22.38 7.99 3.68
N ALA A 131 -22.40 7.51 2.44
CA ALA A 131 -23.37 6.51 2.00
C ALA A 131 -23.22 5.13 2.67
N LEU A 132 -22.06 4.86 3.28
CA LEU A 132 -21.81 3.64 4.04
C LEU A 132 -22.29 3.72 5.48
N GLU A 133 -22.66 4.90 5.98
CA GLU A 133 -23.06 5.08 7.37
C GLU A 133 -24.24 4.15 7.74
N GLY A 134 -24.08 3.40 8.82
CA GLY A 134 -25.06 2.42 9.29
C GLY A 134 -25.05 1.07 8.57
N LEU A 135 -24.22 0.88 7.54
CA LEU A 135 -24.00 -0.44 6.95
C LEU A 135 -23.19 -1.35 7.90
N SER A 136 -23.35 -2.66 7.74
CA SER A 136 -22.69 -3.68 8.58
C SER A 136 -21.67 -4.50 7.77
N LEU A 137 -20.69 -3.82 7.18
CA LEU A 137 -19.64 -4.46 6.38
C LEU A 137 -18.62 -5.19 7.26
N LYS A 138 -18.11 -6.34 6.78
CA LYS A 138 -16.99 -7.05 7.41
C LYS A 138 -15.67 -6.79 6.71
N TYR A 139 -15.70 -6.67 5.39
CA TYR A 139 -14.53 -6.42 4.54
C TYR A 139 -14.77 -5.16 3.71
N LEU A 140 -13.79 -4.26 3.71
CA LEU A 140 -13.84 -3.04 2.93
C LEU A 140 -12.49 -2.81 2.26
N PHE A 141 -12.54 -2.68 0.95
CA PHE A 141 -11.40 -2.37 0.12
C PHE A 141 -11.61 -1.02 -0.53
N ILE A 142 -10.76 -0.06 -0.22
CA ILE A 142 -10.73 1.26 -0.84
C ILE A 142 -9.29 1.51 -1.27
N ALA A 143 -9.05 1.65 -2.57
CA ALA A 143 -7.69 1.89 -3.07
C ALA A 143 -7.64 3.03 -4.08
N GLU A 144 -6.55 3.78 -4.01
CA GLU A 144 -6.22 4.84 -4.96
C GLU A 144 -7.35 5.87 -5.12
N THR A 145 -8.02 6.22 -4.02
CA THR A 145 -9.12 7.19 -3.98
C THR A 145 -8.70 8.51 -3.33
N GLN A 146 -9.64 9.42 -3.12
CA GLN A 146 -9.47 10.68 -2.39
C GLN A 146 -10.14 10.67 -1.02
N VAL A 147 -10.53 9.49 -0.53
CA VAL A 147 -11.06 9.30 0.82
C VAL A 147 -10.01 9.70 1.84
N SER A 148 -10.39 10.56 2.77
CA SER A 148 -9.53 11.04 3.87
C SER A 148 -10.24 10.97 5.22
N ASP A 149 -11.56 11.09 5.23
CA ASP A 149 -12.41 10.93 6.42
C ASP A 149 -13.00 9.51 6.47
N LEU A 150 -12.79 8.84 7.61
CA LEU A 150 -13.30 7.49 7.90
C LEU A 150 -14.48 7.52 8.86
N SER A 151 -15.02 8.69 9.22
CA SER A 151 -16.10 8.87 10.19
C SER A 151 -17.30 7.95 9.94
N ALA A 152 -17.70 7.78 8.68
CA ALA A 152 -18.80 6.91 8.26
C ALA A 152 -18.58 5.41 8.58
N LEU A 153 -17.34 4.98 8.83
CA LEU A 153 -17.02 3.59 9.18
C LEU A 153 -17.20 3.29 10.67
N LYS A 154 -17.36 4.31 11.51
CA LYS A 154 -17.36 4.16 12.97
C LYS A 154 -18.38 3.13 13.44
N GLY A 155 -17.91 2.19 14.27
CA GLY A 155 -18.76 1.15 14.86
C GLY A 155 -19.09 -0.02 13.94
N MET A 156 -18.60 -0.04 12.70
CA MET A 156 -18.76 -1.19 11.81
C MET A 156 -17.97 -2.42 12.31
N PRO A 157 -18.46 -3.65 12.09
CA PRO A 157 -17.78 -4.88 12.48
C PRO A 157 -16.69 -5.29 11.46
N LEU A 158 -15.86 -4.33 11.03
CA LEU A 158 -14.81 -4.57 10.05
C LEU A 158 -13.72 -5.48 10.63
N THR A 159 -13.41 -6.53 9.89
CA THR A 159 -12.34 -7.50 10.18
C THR A 159 -11.21 -7.42 9.15
N LYS A 160 -11.51 -6.96 7.93
CA LYS A 160 -10.52 -6.68 6.88
C LYS A 160 -10.72 -5.28 6.31
N LEU A 161 -9.69 -4.45 6.32
CA LEU A 161 -9.75 -3.09 5.79
C LEU A 161 -8.50 -2.76 4.99
N TYR A 162 -8.69 -2.30 3.76
CA TYR A 162 -7.63 -1.79 2.89
C TYR A 162 -7.94 -0.35 2.51
N LEU A 163 -6.97 0.54 2.72
CA LEU A 163 -7.05 1.97 2.42
C LEU A 163 -5.88 2.46 1.55
N GLY A 164 -5.24 1.55 0.81
CA GLY A 164 -3.98 1.82 0.13
C GLY A 164 -4.07 2.98 -0.87
N GLY A 165 -3.15 3.93 -0.80
CA GLY A 165 -3.13 5.09 -1.68
C GLY A 165 -4.26 6.09 -1.44
N CYS A 166 -4.95 6.02 -0.30
CA CYS A 166 -5.91 7.05 0.12
C CYS A 166 -5.20 8.09 1.01
N PRO A 167 -5.55 9.39 0.91
CA PRO A 167 -4.96 10.45 1.74
C PRO A 167 -5.43 10.45 3.22
N VAL A 168 -5.73 9.27 3.78
CA VAL A 168 -6.12 9.06 5.18
C VAL A 168 -4.96 9.41 6.12
N SER A 169 -5.30 10.05 7.24
CA SER A 169 -4.34 10.39 8.30
C SER A 169 -4.87 10.13 9.71
N ASP A 170 -6.18 10.26 9.93
CA ASP A 170 -6.84 9.95 11.20
C ASP A 170 -7.45 8.55 11.18
N LEU A 171 -7.02 7.70 12.11
CA LEU A 171 -7.55 6.35 12.34
C LEU A 171 -8.52 6.28 13.52
N SER A 172 -8.80 7.38 14.22
CA SER A 172 -9.68 7.41 15.39
C SER A 172 -11.07 6.81 15.16
N PRO A 173 -11.68 6.87 13.96
CA PRO A 173 -12.97 6.21 13.70
C PRO A 173 -12.90 4.67 13.75
N LEU A 174 -11.70 4.09 13.63
CA LEU A 174 -11.47 2.64 13.62
C LEU A 174 -11.24 2.04 15.02
N LYS A 175 -11.26 2.89 16.05
CA LYS A 175 -11.01 2.46 17.43
C LYS A 175 -11.97 1.34 17.85
N ASP A 176 -11.44 0.34 18.56
CA ASP A 176 -12.17 -0.82 19.10
C ASP A 176 -12.81 -1.75 18.04
N MET A 177 -12.51 -1.56 16.74
CA MET A 177 -12.97 -2.46 15.69
C MET A 177 -12.27 -3.83 15.75
N PRO A 178 -12.96 -4.92 15.39
CA PRO A 178 -12.40 -6.28 15.41
C PRO A 178 -11.48 -6.56 14.20
N LEU A 179 -10.60 -5.62 13.85
CA LEU A 179 -9.68 -5.75 12.72
C LEU A 179 -8.70 -6.91 12.93
N GLU A 180 -8.64 -7.81 11.96
CA GLU A 180 -7.66 -8.89 11.87
C GLU A 180 -6.63 -8.63 10.76
N TYR A 181 -7.05 -7.98 9.67
CA TYR A 181 -6.20 -7.66 8.53
C TYR A 181 -6.34 -6.18 8.16
N PHE A 182 -5.28 -5.41 8.33
CA PHE A 182 -5.31 -3.98 8.09
C PHE A 182 -4.15 -3.52 7.20
N TYR A 183 -4.50 -2.87 6.10
CA TYR A 183 -3.56 -2.45 5.08
C TYR A 183 -3.76 -0.96 4.78
N ILE A 184 -2.73 -0.17 5.05
CA ILE A 184 -2.70 1.28 4.81
C ILE A 184 -1.45 1.71 4.04
N PRO A 185 -1.03 0.98 2.97
CA PRO A 185 0.15 1.37 2.24
C PRO A 185 -0.07 2.73 1.55
N LEU A 186 0.97 3.54 1.39
CA LEU A 186 0.90 4.81 0.66
C LEU A 186 -0.12 5.81 1.24
N THR A 187 -0.29 5.84 2.56
CA THR A 187 -1.20 6.76 3.28
C THR A 187 -0.43 7.85 4.03
N ASN A 188 -1.15 8.87 4.53
CA ASN A 188 -0.58 9.91 5.39
C ASN A 188 -0.62 9.57 6.88
N VAL A 189 -0.95 8.32 7.25
CA VAL A 189 -1.05 7.88 8.63
C VAL A 189 0.32 7.93 9.30
N SER A 190 0.39 8.61 10.45
CA SER A 190 1.57 8.66 11.32
C SER A 190 1.29 8.13 12.73
N ASP A 191 0.04 8.19 13.18
CA ASP A 191 -0.40 7.67 14.47
C ASP A 191 -1.28 6.43 14.27
N ILE A 192 -0.89 5.33 14.91
CA ILE A 192 -1.60 4.05 14.91
C ILE A 192 -2.18 3.70 16.29
N SER A 193 -2.30 4.69 17.19
CA SER A 193 -2.85 4.53 18.54
C SER A 193 -4.26 3.91 18.57
N ALA A 194 -5.07 4.14 17.52
CA ALA A 194 -6.38 3.54 17.34
C ALA A 194 -6.35 2.00 17.24
N LEU A 195 -5.21 1.40 16.91
CA LEU A 195 -5.03 -0.05 16.77
C LEU A 195 -4.68 -0.75 18.10
N LYS A 196 -4.52 0.00 19.20
CA LYS A 196 -4.13 -0.56 20.50
C LYS A 196 -5.13 -1.64 20.94
N GLY A 197 -4.63 -2.85 21.15
CA GLY A 197 -5.45 -3.99 21.59
C GLY A 197 -6.27 -4.67 20.48
N ALA A 198 -6.12 -4.23 19.22
CA ALA A 198 -6.71 -4.93 18.08
C ALA A 198 -6.15 -6.35 17.95
N ARG A 199 -6.92 -7.28 17.38
CA ARG A 199 -6.49 -8.68 17.17
C ARG A 199 -5.91 -8.88 15.78
N LEU A 200 -4.98 -8.01 15.40
CA LEU A 200 -4.36 -8.02 14.08
C LEU A 200 -3.49 -9.25 13.89
N LYS A 201 -3.76 -10.01 12.82
CA LYS A 201 -2.88 -11.05 12.26
C LYS A 201 -1.94 -10.44 11.22
N THR A 202 -2.43 -9.46 10.46
CA THR A 202 -1.66 -8.79 9.40
C THR A 202 -1.78 -7.28 9.52
N LEU A 203 -0.64 -6.61 9.49
CA LEU A 203 -0.54 -5.16 9.44
C LEU A 203 0.45 -4.75 8.33
N ASP A 204 -0.06 -3.99 7.35
CA ASP A 204 0.76 -3.38 6.30
C ASP A 204 0.68 -1.86 6.39
N ILE A 205 1.80 -1.24 6.73
CA ILE A 205 2.00 0.20 6.84
C ILE A 205 3.05 0.70 5.84
N LYS A 206 3.31 -0.06 4.77
CA LYS A 206 4.33 0.26 3.75
C LYS A 206 4.18 1.69 3.24
N GLN A 207 5.26 2.46 3.26
CA GLN A 207 5.28 3.83 2.74
C GLN A 207 4.21 4.74 3.39
N SER A 208 3.88 4.49 4.66
CA SER A 208 3.15 5.42 5.52
C SER A 208 4.12 6.38 6.24
N LYS A 209 3.58 7.26 7.08
CA LYS A 209 4.38 8.18 7.93
C LYS A 209 4.57 7.66 9.35
N VAL A 210 4.28 6.37 9.60
CA VAL A 210 4.47 5.75 10.91
C VAL A 210 5.95 5.64 11.23
N ILE A 211 6.31 6.00 12.47
CA ILE A 211 7.68 5.95 13.00
C ILE A 211 7.72 5.18 14.31
N ASP A 212 6.71 5.41 15.18
CA ASP A 212 6.57 4.73 16.45
C ASP A 212 5.58 3.58 16.34
N ILE A 213 6.05 2.37 16.65
CA ILE A 213 5.26 1.14 16.68
C ILE A 213 5.16 0.54 18.09
N SER A 214 5.54 1.29 19.13
CA SER A 214 5.52 0.85 20.53
C SER A 214 4.15 0.35 20.99
N ILE A 215 3.06 0.88 20.41
CA ILE A 215 1.69 0.45 20.69
C ILE A 215 1.42 -1.01 20.30
N LEU A 216 2.27 -1.61 19.44
CA LEU A 216 2.13 -3.00 19.03
C LEU A 216 2.64 -3.98 20.09
N LYS A 217 3.38 -3.51 21.10
CA LYS A 217 4.01 -4.38 22.10
C LYS A 217 3.01 -5.33 22.77
N GLY A 218 3.30 -6.62 22.68
CA GLY A 218 2.45 -7.68 23.26
C GLY A 218 1.24 -8.09 22.39
N MET A 219 1.08 -7.50 21.21
CA MET A 219 0.11 -7.98 20.21
C MET A 219 0.62 -9.27 19.54
N SER A 220 -0.28 -10.00 18.88
CA SER A 220 0.02 -11.28 18.23
C SER A 220 -0.11 -11.14 16.71
N ILE A 221 0.88 -10.50 16.09
CA ILE A 221 0.92 -10.27 14.64
C ILE A 221 1.78 -11.35 13.98
N ASP A 222 1.27 -11.94 12.91
CA ASP A 222 1.94 -12.99 12.14
C ASP A 222 2.67 -12.40 10.93
N THR A 223 2.09 -11.35 10.32
CA THR A 223 2.62 -10.68 9.12
C THR A 223 2.70 -9.17 9.34
N PHE A 224 3.92 -8.64 9.27
CA PHE A 224 4.16 -7.20 9.41
C PHE A 224 4.98 -6.67 8.24
N ASN A 225 4.42 -5.67 7.55
CA ASN A 225 5.08 -4.96 6.46
C ASN A 225 5.19 -3.48 6.80
N ALA A 226 6.42 -3.00 6.92
CA ALA A 226 6.75 -1.62 7.24
C ALA A 226 7.80 -1.03 6.28
N GLN A 227 7.90 -1.56 5.06
CA GLN A 227 8.88 -1.08 4.10
C GLN A 227 8.70 0.41 3.79
N PHE A 228 9.78 1.11 3.47
CA PHE A 228 9.75 2.54 3.11
C PHE A 228 9.16 3.45 4.21
N THR A 229 9.32 3.06 5.48
CA THR A 229 8.98 3.90 6.64
C THR A 229 10.25 4.40 7.31
N LYS A 230 10.13 5.32 8.28
CA LYS A 230 11.27 5.81 9.07
C LYS A 230 11.41 5.10 10.42
N ILE A 231 10.87 3.90 10.54
CA ILE A 231 10.99 3.09 11.76
C ILE A 231 12.47 2.75 11.99
N SER A 232 12.91 2.89 13.23
CA SER A 232 14.27 2.54 13.68
C SER A 232 14.27 1.61 14.88
N ASP A 233 13.28 1.72 15.75
CA ASP A 233 13.09 0.84 16.90
C ASP A 233 12.01 -0.22 16.61
N ILE A 234 12.41 -1.49 16.65
CA ILE A 234 11.52 -2.65 16.50
C ILE A 234 11.37 -3.46 17.80
N SER A 235 11.72 -2.90 18.95
CA SER A 235 11.60 -3.53 20.27
C SER A 235 10.19 -4.02 20.58
N ALA A 236 9.16 -3.37 20.01
CA ALA A 236 7.77 -3.78 20.11
C ALA A 236 7.51 -5.19 19.55
N LEU A 237 8.32 -5.67 18.60
CA LEU A 237 8.15 -6.96 17.93
C LEU A 237 8.67 -8.16 18.74
N LYS A 238 9.36 -7.91 19.87
CA LYS A 238 9.97 -8.96 20.68
C LYS A 238 8.95 -9.99 21.16
N GLY A 239 9.21 -11.26 20.85
CA GLY A 239 8.37 -12.39 21.27
C GLY A 239 7.04 -12.55 20.51
N MET A 240 6.83 -11.78 19.45
CA MET A 240 5.67 -11.96 18.57
C MET A 240 5.81 -13.23 17.71
N PRO A 241 4.70 -13.90 17.36
CA PRO A 241 4.69 -15.06 16.48
C PRO A 241 4.83 -14.67 15.00
N LEU A 242 5.72 -13.70 14.69
CA LEU A 242 5.95 -13.25 13.32
C LEU A 242 6.42 -14.43 12.46
N GLU A 243 5.73 -14.67 11.35
CA GLU A 243 6.16 -15.56 10.27
C GLU A 243 6.76 -14.77 9.11
N TYR A 244 6.23 -13.56 8.87
CA TYR A 244 6.60 -12.71 7.74
C TYR A 244 6.89 -11.28 8.19
N LEU A 245 8.13 -10.83 7.98
CA LEU A 245 8.58 -9.50 8.37
C LEU A 245 9.28 -8.80 7.20
N LYS A 246 8.73 -7.66 6.80
CA LYS A 246 9.34 -6.76 5.82
C LYS A 246 9.65 -5.41 6.44
N ILE A 247 10.93 -5.10 6.56
CA ILE A 247 11.43 -3.82 7.06
C ILE A 247 12.50 -3.23 6.13
N SER A 248 12.49 -3.61 4.85
CA SER A 248 13.36 -3.02 3.84
C SER A 248 13.15 -1.50 3.74
N ASP A 249 14.21 -0.76 3.43
CA ASP A 249 14.14 0.70 3.28
C ASP A 249 13.63 1.39 4.56
N THR A 250 14.10 0.94 5.71
CA THR A 250 13.86 1.54 7.03
C THR A 250 15.16 1.98 7.69
N GLU A 251 15.05 2.65 8.84
CA GLU A 251 16.21 3.13 9.60
C GLU A 251 16.68 2.15 10.68
N VAL A 252 16.16 0.92 10.68
CA VAL A 252 16.51 -0.13 11.64
C VAL A 252 17.99 -0.48 11.55
N SER A 253 18.64 -0.60 12.69
CA SER A 253 20.04 -1.02 12.84
C SER A 253 20.23 -2.18 13.81
N ASP A 254 19.30 -2.37 14.75
CA ASP A 254 19.30 -3.45 15.73
C ASP A 254 18.15 -4.43 15.47
N ILE A 255 18.50 -5.70 15.30
CA ILE A 255 17.55 -6.82 15.15
C ILE A 255 17.58 -7.81 16.31
N SER A 256 18.23 -7.47 17.43
CA SER A 256 18.15 -8.25 18.66
C SER A 256 16.72 -8.56 19.12
N PRO A 257 15.69 -7.71 18.88
CA PRO A 257 14.31 -8.06 19.20
C PRO A 257 13.75 -9.28 18.44
N LEU A 258 14.38 -9.68 17.34
CA LEU A 258 13.97 -10.84 16.53
C LEU A 258 14.54 -12.16 17.04
N GLU A 259 15.47 -12.13 18.01
CA GLU A 259 16.08 -13.34 18.56
C GLU A 259 15.00 -14.29 19.13
N GLY A 260 15.04 -15.55 18.68
CA GLY A 260 14.09 -16.58 19.11
C GLY A 260 12.67 -16.46 18.52
N THR A 261 12.43 -15.52 17.60
CA THR A 261 11.16 -15.46 16.85
C THR A 261 11.04 -16.62 15.85
N LEU A 262 9.83 -16.86 15.34
CA LEU A 262 9.53 -17.91 14.36
C LEU A 262 9.49 -17.40 12.92
N VAL A 263 10.16 -16.26 12.65
CA VAL A 263 10.12 -15.63 11.33
C VAL A 263 10.73 -16.58 10.30
N LYS A 264 10.04 -16.74 9.16
CA LYS A 264 10.49 -17.57 8.04
C LYS A 264 10.87 -16.73 6.83
N TYR A 265 10.23 -15.57 6.68
CA TYR A 265 10.42 -14.67 5.56
C TYR A 265 10.85 -13.30 6.10
N LEU A 266 12.12 -12.96 5.86
CA LEU A 266 12.74 -11.76 6.43
C LEU A 266 13.39 -10.90 5.36
N TYR A 267 12.93 -9.66 5.25
CA TYR A 267 13.39 -8.70 4.25
C TYR A 267 14.01 -7.48 4.94
N LEU A 268 15.32 -7.32 4.77
CA LEU A 268 16.18 -6.34 5.48
C LEU A 268 16.95 -5.43 4.52
N GLU A 269 16.63 -5.45 3.22
CA GLU A 269 17.33 -4.65 2.20
C GLU A 269 17.31 -3.16 2.57
N ASN A 270 18.37 -2.43 2.21
CA ASN A 270 18.44 -0.97 2.43
C ASN A 270 18.20 -0.52 3.88
N THR A 271 18.61 -1.34 4.86
CA THR A 271 18.63 -0.98 6.28
C THR A 271 20.05 -0.66 6.76
N LYS A 272 20.17 -0.23 8.03
CA LYS A 272 21.46 0.08 8.69
C LYS A 272 22.02 -1.10 9.48
N ILE A 273 21.47 -2.31 9.27
CA ILE A 273 21.82 -3.52 10.02
C ILE A 273 23.16 -4.07 9.55
N SER A 274 24.13 -4.18 10.46
CA SER A 274 25.43 -4.78 10.16
C SER A 274 25.71 -6.08 10.92
N ASP A 275 25.10 -6.25 12.10
CA ASP A 275 25.19 -7.48 12.89
C ASP A 275 23.93 -8.34 12.69
N LEU A 276 24.15 -9.59 12.28
CA LEU A 276 23.10 -10.59 12.07
C LEU A 276 23.12 -11.69 13.12
N SER A 277 23.87 -11.53 14.22
CA SER A 277 24.02 -12.53 15.27
C SER A 277 22.68 -13.03 15.83
N ALA A 278 21.67 -12.16 15.92
CA ALA A 278 20.31 -12.49 16.34
C ALA A 278 19.61 -13.56 15.46
N LEU A 279 20.07 -13.75 14.22
CA LEU A 279 19.51 -14.73 13.28
C LEU A 279 20.10 -16.14 13.44
N LYS A 280 21.15 -16.30 14.25
CA LYS A 280 21.89 -17.56 14.36
C LYS A 280 21.00 -18.68 14.87
N GLY A 281 20.86 -19.74 14.09
CA GLY A 281 20.09 -20.93 14.46
C GLY A 281 18.57 -20.81 14.22
N MET A 282 18.09 -19.68 13.71
CA MET A 282 16.69 -19.54 13.28
C MET A 282 16.38 -20.41 12.06
N GLN A 283 15.10 -20.72 11.83
CA GLN A 283 14.65 -21.52 10.69
C GLN A 283 14.02 -20.64 9.60
N LEU A 284 14.86 -19.78 9.00
CA LEU A 284 14.45 -18.90 7.90
C LEU A 284 14.34 -19.69 6.59
N ASN A 285 13.32 -19.40 5.78
CA ASN A 285 13.16 -19.91 4.41
C ASN A 285 13.68 -18.90 3.39
N ILE A 286 13.30 -17.62 3.55
CA ILE A 286 13.74 -16.54 2.65
C ILE A 286 14.37 -15.44 3.49
N LEU A 287 15.60 -15.07 3.14
CA LEU A 287 16.33 -13.97 3.74
C LEU A 287 16.80 -13.01 2.64
N ARG A 288 16.40 -11.75 2.74
CA ARG A 288 16.99 -10.67 1.95
C ARG A 288 17.86 -9.82 2.86
N LEU A 289 19.15 -9.78 2.55
CA LEU A 289 20.19 -9.19 3.36
C LEU A 289 20.33 -7.70 3.08
N PRO A 290 20.67 -6.89 4.09
CA PRO A 290 21.21 -5.56 3.86
C PRO A 290 22.64 -5.66 3.31
N ILE A 291 22.99 -4.78 2.36
CA ILE A 291 24.36 -4.69 1.83
C ILE A 291 25.41 -4.35 2.90
N THR A 292 24.97 -3.77 4.02
CA THR A 292 25.81 -3.40 5.17
C THR A 292 26.10 -4.57 6.12
N ALA A 293 25.48 -5.74 5.92
CA ALA A 293 25.67 -6.91 6.77
C ALA A 293 27.10 -7.45 6.71
N LYS A 294 27.62 -7.86 7.87
CA LYS A 294 28.98 -8.38 8.04
C LYS A 294 28.95 -9.76 8.68
N LYS A 295 30.05 -10.50 8.52
CA LYS A 295 30.27 -11.81 9.18
C LYS A 295 29.13 -12.81 8.94
N ILE A 296 28.60 -12.83 7.72
CA ILE A 296 27.43 -13.62 7.34
C ILE A 296 27.71 -15.13 7.20
N ASN A 297 28.95 -15.59 7.38
CA ASN A 297 29.36 -16.98 7.15
C ASN A 297 28.58 -18.04 7.95
N PHE A 298 27.98 -17.68 9.09
CA PHE A 298 27.15 -18.63 9.85
C PHE A 298 25.89 -19.05 9.07
N LEU A 299 25.40 -18.21 8.14
CA LEU A 299 24.26 -18.50 7.28
C LEU A 299 24.48 -19.76 6.42
N ARG A 300 25.74 -20.13 6.10
CA ARG A 300 26.07 -21.38 5.38
C ARG A 300 25.56 -22.64 6.09
N SER A 301 25.45 -22.59 7.41
CA SER A 301 24.96 -23.72 8.22
C SER A 301 23.44 -23.82 8.30
N MET A 302 22.71 -22.79 7.84
CA MET A 302 21.26 -22.69 7.95
C MET A 302 20.58 -23.41 6.78
N LYS A 303 20.38 -24.72 6.96
CA LYS A 303 19.80 -25.61 5.93
C LYS A 303 18.35 -25.31 5.55
N SER A 304 17.64 -24.52 6.35
CA SER A 304 16.26 -24.11 6.06
C SER A 304 16.17 -23.04 4.96
N LEU A 305 17.26 -22.32 4.68
CA LEU A 305 17.27 -21.25 3.71
C LEU A 305 17.04 -21.82 2.31
N GLU A 306 15.90 -21.47 1.71
CA GLU A 306 15.56 -21.76 0.32
C GLU A 306 16.08 -20.67 -0.60
N LYS A 307 16.08 -19.41 -0.12
CA LYS A 307 16.57 -18.26 -0.88
C LYS A 307 17.31 -17.24 -0.02
N ILE A 308 18.44 -16.78 -0.54
CA ILE A 308 19.21 -15.63 -0.01
C ILE A 308 19.33 -14.61 -1.14
N ASN A 309 18.86 -13.38 -0.92
CA ASN A 309 18.82 -12.34 -1.97
C ASN A 309 18.16 -12.81 -3.28
N GLY A 310 17.17 -13.71 -3.18
CA GLY A 310 16.41 -14.23 -4.33
C GLY A 310 17.07 -15.41 -5.04
N MET A 311 18.34 -15.68 -4.76
CA MET A 311 19.13 -16.80 -5.30
C MET A 311 19.01 -18.04 -4.42
N LYS A 312 19.30 -19.23 -4.98
CA LYS A 312 19.53 -20.41 -4.13
C LYS A 312 20.80 -20.21 -3.28
N PRO A 313 20.90 -20.83 -2.09
CA PRO A 313 22.09 -20.67 -1.24
C PRO A 313 23.41 -20.98 -1.94
N ASP A 314 23.49 -22.05 -2.73
CA ASP A 314 24.73 -22.43 -3.43
C ASP A 314 25.14 -21.38 -4.49
N GLU A 315 24.16 -20.79 -5.19
CA GLU A 315 24.38 -19.72 -6.17
C GLU A 315 24.85 -18.44 -5.47
N PHE A 316 24.18 -18.05 -4.40
CA PHE A 316 24.54 -16.89 -3.58
C PHE A 316 25.97 -17.00 -3.05
N TRP A 317 26.34 -18.14 -2.47
CA TRP A 317 27.68 -18.33 -1.90
C TRP A 317 28.78 -18.37 -2.95
N LYS A 318 28.50 -18.96 -4.12
CA LYS A 318 29.45 -18.93 -5.23
C LYS A 318 29.79 -17.49 -5.62
N GLU A 319 28.79 -16.64 -5.80
CA GLU A 319 29.00 -15.24 -6.16
C GLU A 319 29.65 -14.43 -5.03
N TYR A 320 29.21 -14.63 -3.79
CA TYR A 320 29.83 -14.01 -2.62
C TYR A 320 31.32 -14.37 -2.47
N ASP A 321 31.68 -15.64 -2.73
CA ASP A 321 33.07 -16.12 -2.65
C ASP A 321 33.94 -15.61 -3.81
N GLU A 322 33.34 -15.33 -4.97
CA GLU A 322 34.02 -14.75 -6.13
C GLU A 322 34.25 -13.24 -5.97
N VAL A 323 33.25 -12.50 -5.48
CA VAL A 323 33.26 -11.03 -5.43
C VAL A 323 33.72 -10.49 -4.07
N GLY A 324 33.45 -11.20 -2.98
CA GLY A 324 33.72 -10.76 -1.60
C GLY A 324 32.68 -9.78 -1.04
N GLU A 325 31.62 -9.48 -1.79
CA GLU A 325 30.53 -8.58 -1.41
C GLU A 325 29.18 -9.29 -1.51
N ILE A 326 28.15 -8.77 -0.84
CA ILE A 326 26.80 -9.34 -0.86
C ILE A 326 26.20 -9.16 -2.27
N PRO A 327 25.86 -10.25 -2.99
CA PRO A 327 25.20 -10.15 -4.30
C PRO A 327 23.89 -9.36 -4.24
N GLU A 328 23.71 -8.42 -5.16
CA GLU A 328 22.43 -7.75 -5.35
C GLU A 328 21.44 -8.74 -5.99
N GLY A 329 20.30 -8.97 -5.34
CA GLY A 329 19.28 -9.88 -5.87
C GLY A 329 18.63 -9.36 -7.15
N TYR A 330 18.31 -10.26 -8.08
CA TYR A 330 17.75 -9.92 -9.41
C TYR A 330 16.23 -9.59 -9.45
N ASP A 331 15.53 -9.58 -8.31
CA ASP A 331 14.07 -9.40 -8.28
C ASP A 331 13.70 -7.96 -7.89
N TYR A 332 13.89 -7.00 -8.79
CA TYR A 332 13.41 -5.61 -8.64
C TYR A 332 12.25 -5.26 -9.60
N PHE A 333 11.55 -6.26 -10.17
CA PHE A 333 10.53 -6.03 -11.21
C PHE A 333 9.14 -6.53 -10.82
#